data_AF-A0A9D8L9C1-F1
#
_entry.id   AF-A0A9D8L9C1-F1
#
_cell.length_a   1.000
_cell.length_b   1.000
_cell.length_c   1.000
_cell.angle_alpha   90.00
_cell.angle_beta   90.00
_cell.angle_gamma   90.00
#
_symmetry.space_group_name_H-M   'P 1'
#
loop_
_entity.id
_entity.type
_entity.pdbx_description
1 polymer ?
#
loop_
_entity_poly.entity_id
_entity_poly.type
_entity_poly.pdbx_seq_one_letter_code
_entity_poly.pdbx_strand_id
1 'polypeptide(L)'
;MRYEQFSDLCVSEIMERWPTTIGVFIDFRMHCIGCPIGVFHTLADAAEEHGIPLNTLEREVALAIDESITAGPARARRRSARAGAGLL
;
A
#
# COMPACT_ATOMS: atom_id res chain seq x y z
N MET A 1 -6.56 -0.17 -19.82
CA MET A 1 -6.02 0.85 -18.90
C MET A 1 -6.49 0.47 -17.51
N ARG A 2 -5.69 -0.30 -16.76
CA ARG A 2 -6.12 -1.01 -15.53
C ARG A 2 -5.87 -0.23 -14.23
N TYR A 3 -5.49 1.05 -14.32
CA TYR A 3 -4.94 1.81 -13.19
C TYR A 3 -5.94 2.74 -12.48
N GLU A 4 -7.06 3.16 -13.10
CA GLU A 4 -8.11 3.98 -12.45
C GLU A 4 -9.04 3.18 -11.50
N GLN A 5 -8.63 1.99 -11.05
CA GLN A 5 -9.56 1.06 -10.39
C GLN A 5 -9.56 1.16 -8.86
N PHE A 6 -8.62 1.92 -8.28
CA PHE A 6 -8.39 1.92 -6.83
C PHE A 6 -8.56 3.29 -6.18
N SER A 7 -8.65 4.38 -6.95
CA SER A 7 -8.75 5.75 -6.43
C SER A 7 -9.83 5.90 -5.35
N ASP A 8 -10.99 5.30 -5.60
CA ASP A 8 -12.18 5.43 -4.75
C ASP A 8 -12.30 4.32 -3.69
N LEU A 9 -11.41 3.32 -3.72
CA LEU A 9 -11.40 2.27 -2.71
C LEU A 9 -10.69 2.78 -1.45
N CYS A 10 -11.25 2.40 -0.30
CA CYS A 10 -10.61 2.67 0.98
C CYS A 10 -9.28 1.91 1.09
N VAL A 11 -8.26 2.55 1.67
CA VAL A 11 -6.95 1.93 1.88
C VAL A 11 -7.07 0.64 2.70
N SER A 12 -7.98 0.60 3.68
CA SER A 12 -8.27 -0.63 4.45
C SER A 12 -8.83 -1.74 3.57
N GLU A 13 -9.76 -1.44 2.65
CA GLU A 13 -10.36 -2.42 1.76
C GLU A 13 -9.33 -3.02 0.79
N ILE A 14 -8.41 -2.19 0.29
CA ILE A 14 -7.29 -2.65 -0.53
C ILE A 14 -6.39 -3.61 0.27
N MET A 15 -6.00 -3.26 1.49
CA MET A 15 -5.15 -4.12 2.33
C MET A 15 -5.84 -5.43 2.77
N GLU A 16 -7.15 -5.40 3.00
CA GLU A 16 -7.95 -6.59 3.34
C GLU A 16 -8.05 -7.57 2.18
N ARG A 17 -8.31 -7.06 0.96
CA ARG A 17 -8.39 -7.87 -0.26
C ARG A 17 -7.02 -8.37 -0.71
N TRP A 18 -5.99 -7.53 -0.58
CA TRP A 18 -4.63 -7.81 -1.04
C TRP A 18 -3.60 -7.47 0.03
N PRO A 19 -3.35 -8.36 1.00
CA PRO A 19 -2.44 -8.08 2.12
C PRO A 19 -0.99 -7.75 1.74
N THR A 20 -0.53 -8.11 0.53
CA THR A 20 0.80 -7.71 0.03
C THR A 20 0.93 -6.19 -0.15
N THR A 21 -0.17 -5.48 -0.39
CA THR A 21 -0.20 -4.02 -0.56
C THR A 21 0.16 -3.27 0.74
N ILE A 22 0.07 -3.92 1.92
CA ILE A 22 0.54 -3.33 3.18
C ILE A 22 2.02 -2.90 3.07
N GLY A 23 2.85 -3.65 2.33
CA GLY A 23 4.24 -3.29 2.08
C GLY A 23 4.39 -1.95 1.36
N VAL A 24 3.57 -1.71 0.34
CA VAL A 24 3.54 -0.46 -0.43
C VAL A 24 3.28 0.73 0.50
N PHE A 25 2.24 0.65 1.34
CA PHE A 25 1.89 1.73 2.26
C PHE A 25 2.95 1.98 3.34
N ILE A 26 3.65 0.93 3.80
CA ILE A 26 4.80 1.05 4.71
C ILE A 26 5.97 1.76 4.03
N ASP A 27 6.28 1.39 2.79
CA ASP A 27 7.41 1.94 2.03
C ASP A 27 7.19 3.43 1.72
N PHE A 28 5.94 3.83 1.46
CA PHE A 28 5.53 5.23 1.34
C PHE A 28 5.37 5.96 2.68
N ARG A 29 5.67 5.30 3.82
CA ARG A 29 5.62 5.87 5.18
C ARG A 29 4.23 6.42 5.55
N MET A 30 3.18 5.80 5.01
CA MET A 30 1.81 6.23 5.30
C MET A 30 1.40 5.86 6.73
N HIS A 31 0.73 6.79 7.42
CA HIS A 31 0.30 6.60 8.81
C HIS A 31 -1.10 5.98 8.95
N CYS A 32 -1.81 5.83 7.83
CA CYS A 32 -3.15 5.25 7.80
C CYS A 32 -3.17 3.73 8.10
N ILE A 33 -2.01 3.06 8.15
CA ILE A 33 -1.90 1.64 8.48
C ILE A 33 -2.21 1.40 9.98
N GLY A 34 -3.40 0.85 10.26
CA GLY A 34 -3.84 0.52 11.62
C GLY A 34 -4.57 1.66 12.37
N CYS A 35 -4.87 2.78 11.71
CA CYS A 35 -5.77 3.79 12.24
C CYS A 35 -7.24 3.35 12.02
N PRO A 36 -8.12 3.36 13.04
CA PRO A 36 -9.53 2.97 12.86
C PRO A 36 -10.31 3.91 11.94
N ILE A 37 -9.80 5.12 11.66
CA ILE A 37 -10.37 6.06 10.67
C ILE A 37 -10.01 5.66 9.23
N GLY A 38 -9.01 4.79 9.04
CA GLY A 38 -8.53 4.36 7.72
C GLY A 38 -9.58 3.66 6.84
N VAL A 39 -10.73 3.26 7.42
CA VAL A 39 -11.89 2.74 6.69
C VAL A 39 -12.65 3.78 5.87
N PHE A 40 -12.33 5.06 6.03
CA PHE A 40 -12.92 6.17 5.28
C PHE A 40 -11.92 6.88 4.37
N HIS A 41 -10.64 6.51 4.43
CA HIS A 41 -9.61 7.14 3.59
C HIS A 41 -9.45 6.36 2.30
N THR A 42 -9.87 6.97 1.19
CA THR A 42 -9.66 6.40 -0.14
C THR A 42 -8.18 6.44 -0.53
N LEU A 43 -7.81 5.70 -1.57
CA LEU A 43 -6.45 5.76 -2.10
C LEU A 43 -6.11 7.16 -2.64
N ALA A 44 -7.10 7.85 -3.22
CA ALA A 44 -6.96 9.24 -3.65
C ALA A 44 -6.70 10.19 -2.48
N ASP A 45 -7.49 10.09 -1.41
CA ASP A 45 -7.29 10.91 -0.21
C ASP A 45 -5.91 10.67 0.41
N ALA A 46 -5.48 9.41 0.51
CA ALA A 46 -4.18 9.05 1.04
C ALA A 46 -3.04 9.59 0.16
N ALA A 47 -3.21 9.58 -1.16
CA ALA A 47 -2.24 10.17 -2.09
C ALA A 47 -2.12 11.69 -1.88
N GLU A 48 -3.26 12.39 -1.73
CA GLU A 48 -3.30 13.83 -1.47
C GLU A 48 -2.67 14.19 -0.12
N GLU A 49 -3.11 13.55 0.97
CA GLU A 49 -2.64 13.83 2.35
C GLU A 49 -1.13 13.63 2.49
N HIS A 50 -0.58 12.63 1.78
CA HIS A 50 0.84 12.29 1.84
C HIS A 50 1.68 12.94 0.72
N GLY A 51 1.08 13.76 -0.15
CA GLY A 51 1.80 14.45 -1.23
C GLY A 51 2.39 13.51 -2.28
N ILE A 52 1.76 12.37 -2.52
CA ILE A 52 2.19 11.36 -3.49
C ILE A 52 1.34 11.49 -4.76
N PRO A 53 1.93 11.51 -5.96
CA PRO A 53 1.14 11.47 -7.18
C PRO A 53 0.26 10.21 -7.23
N LEU A 54 -1.07 10.37 -7.33
CA LEU A 54 -2.02 9.26 -7.28
C LEU A 54 -1.66 8.10 -8.24
N ASN A 55 -1.31 8.42 -9.49
CA ASN A 55 -0.95 7.43 -10.50
C ASN A 55 0.34 6.63 -10.12
N THR A 56 1.23 7.21 -9.32
CA THR A 56 2.36 6.46 -8.76
C THR A 56 1.89 5.46 -7.71
N LEU A 57 1.04 5.89 -6.79
CA LEU A 57 0.50 5.01 -5.75
C LEU A 57 -0.34 3.87 -6.34
N GLU A 58 -1.22 4.18 -7.30
CA GLU A 58 -2.02 3.18 -8.03
C GLU A 58 -1.16 2.13 -8.74
N ARG A 59 -0.06 2.56 -9.37
CA ARG A 59 0.88 1.65 -10.03
C ARG A 59 1.54 0.70 -9.05
N GLU A 60 2.06 1.20 -7.93
CA GLU A 60 2.72 0.35 -6.93
C GLU A 60 1.73 -0.63 -6.27
N VAL A 61 0.49 -0.19 -6.02
CA VAL A 61 -0.59 -1.07 -5.55
C VAL A 61 -0.88 -2.17 -6.57
N ALA A 62 -1.03 -1.82 -7.85
CA ALA A 62 -1.27 -2.80 -8.91
C ALA A 62 -0.13 -3.83 -9.03
N LEU A 63 1.13 -3.39 -8.96
CA LEU A 63 2.29 -4.28 -8.99
C LEU A 63 2.30 -5.25 -7.80
N ALA A 64 1.99 -4.77 -6.60
CA ALA A 64 1.92 -5.62 -5.40
C ALA A 64 0.78 -6.65 -5.46
N ILE A 65 -0.32 -6.32 -6.14
CA ILE A 65 -1.42 -7.24 -6.41
C ILE A 65 -0.98 -8.32 -7.41
N ASP A 66 -0.36 -7.93 -8.52
CA ASP A 66 0.11 -8.87 -9.55
C ASP A 66 1.19 -9.82 -8.99
N GLU A 67 2.10 -9.32 -8.13
CA GLU A 67 3.06 -10.17 -7.41
C GLU A 67 2.33 -11.17 -6.49
N SER A 68 1.27 -10.75 -5.79
CA SER A 68 0.52 -11.63 -4.89
C SER A 68 -0.20 -12.78 -5.61
N ILE A 69 -0.74 -12.52 -6.80
CA ILE A 69 -1.38 -13.55 -7.63
C ILE A 69 -0.33 -14.56 -8.09
N THR A 70 0.88 -14.09 -8.41
CA THR A 70 1.97 -14.95 -8.90
C THR A 70 2.66 -15.73 -7.76
N ALA A 71 2.73 -15.16 -6.56
CA ALA A 71 3.51 -15.71 -5.44
C ALA A 71 2.77 -16.74 -4.56
N GLY A 72 1.48 -17.00 -4.80
CA GLY A 72 0.64 -17.82 -3.90
C GLY A 72 0.32 -17.09 -2.58
N PRO A 73 -0.46 -17.69 -1.65
CA PRO A 73 -0.91 -17.00 -0.45
C PRO A 73 0.31 -16.56 0.39
N ALA A 74 0.50 -15.25 0.49
CA ALA A 74 1.61 -14.64 1.21
C ALA A 74 1.55 -15.08 2.69
N ARG A 75 2.40 -16.06 3.06
CA ARG A 75 2.70 -16.30 4.48
C ARG A 75 3.29 -15.01 5.02
N ALA A 76 2.59 -14.39 5.99
CA ALA A 76 2.96 -13.13 6.63
C ALA A 76 4.49 -13.01 6.75
N ARG A 77 5.08 -12.13 5.92
CA ARG A 77 6.52 -11.93 5.89
C ARG A 77 6.91 -11.43 7.28
N ARG A 78 7.53 -12.31 8.09
CA ARG A 78 8.21 -11.87 9.32
C ARG A 78 9.27 -10.88 8.85
N ARG A 79 9.16 -9.63 9.29
CA ARG A 79 10.08 -8.53 8.99
C ARG A 79 11.53 -9.04 9.04
N SER A 80 12.15 -9.23 7.88
CA SER A 80 13.60 -9.33 7.82
C SER A 80 14.11 -7.91 8.00
N ALA A 81 14.59 -7.64 9.21
CA ALA A 81 15.34 -6.43 9.50
C ALA A 81 16.44 -6.25 8.43
N ARG A 82 16.45 -5.08 7.79
CA ARG A 82 17.72 -4.44 7.46
C ARG A 82 17.84 -3.19 8.31
N ALA A 83 18.78 -3.30 9.24
CA ALA A 83 19.27 -2.25 10.10
C ALA A 83 19.70 -1.03 9.29
N GLY A 84 19.57 0.13 9.93
CA GLY A 84 20.10 1.38 9.40
C GLY A 84 21.59 1.32 9.09
N ALA A 85 21.94 1.97 8.00
CA ALA A 85 23.25 2.51 7.67
C ALA A 85 22.96 3.63 6.65
N GLY A 86 23.33 4.89 6.85
CA GLY A 86 24.11 5.51 7.90
C GLY A 86 23.94 7.02 7.79
N LEU A 87 24.37 7.66 8.86
CA LEU A 87 24.55 9.09 9.06
C LEU A 87 25.32 9.73 7.90
N LEU A 88 24.80 10.84 7.37
CA LEU A 88 25.59 11.98 6.88
C LEU A 88 24.92 13.25 7.38
#